data_AF-W2VQN3-F1
#
_entry.id   AF-W2VQN3-F1
#
_cell.length_a   1.000
_cell.length_b   1.000
_cell.length_c   1.000
_cell.angle_alpha   90.00
_cell.angle_beta   90.00
_cell.angle_gamma   90.00
#
_symmetry.space_group_name_H-M   'P 1'
#
loop_
_entity.id
_entity.type
_entity.pdbx_description
1 polymer ?
#
loop_
_entity_poly.entity_id
_entity_poly.type
_entity_poly.pdbx_seq_one_letter_code
_entity_poly.pdbx_strand_id
1 'polypeptide(L)'
;MVGHLVASIPKLRNEIEQLQLQRLSLMEKLRNDNVWSVAIEYSSLFQCGKPELRASQMRACNFLTASMSPDLDTGITSGIEALMKRWKTFTRLFPSGHIQLENLRQLTSDSLVATTSTSVTLTEHVLQHLFQHGSDDGKAHSIRRGRVFSRLQGQHIVMRGS
;
A
#
# COMPACT_ATOMS: atom_id res chain seq x y z
N MET A 1 -37.39 23.47 15.00
CA MET A 1 -36.64 22.66 14.00
C MET A 1 -35.26 22.18 14.49
N VAL A 2 -34.69 22.72 15.59
CA VAL A 2 -33.38 22.31 16.13
C VAL A 2 -33.45 21.06 17.04
N GLY A 3 -34.58 20.82 17.72
CA GLY A 3 -34.73 19.70 18.66
C GLY A 3 -34.67 18.29 18.02
N HIS A 4 -35.13 18.15 16.77
CA HIS A 4 -35.06 16.88 16.04
C HIS A 4 -33.62 16.50 15.66
N LEU A 5 -32.75 17.48 15.40
CA LEU A 5 -31.35 17.24 15.07
C LEU A 5 -30.57 16.75 16.29
N VAL A 6 -30.80 17.38 17.45
CA VAL A 6 -30.14 17.02 18.72
C VAL A 6 -30.56 15.63 19.19
N ALA A 7 -31.83 15.25 19.01
CA ALA A 7 -32.32 13.91 19.33
C ALA A 7 -31.79 12.82 18.36
N SER A 8 -31.32 13.20 17.17
CA SER A 8 -30.78 12.26 16.17
C SER A 8 -29.31 11.91 16.42
N ILE A 9 -28.56 12.76 17.14
CA ILE A 9 -27.14 12.55 17.43
C ILE A 9 -26.90 11.27 18.26
N PRO A 10 -27.65 11.00 19.37
CA PRO A 10 -27.49 9.75 20.13
C PRO A 10 -27.85 8.51 19.31
N LYS A 11 -28.87 8.60 18.45
CA LYS A 11 -29.29 7.50 17.59
C LYS A 11 -28.21 7.15 16.57
N LEU A 12 -27.64 8.16 15.90
CA LEU A 12 -26.53 7.98 14.97
C LEU A 12 -25.28 7.42 15.65
N ARG A 13 -24.98 7.86 16.89
CA ARG A 13 -23.85 7.30 17.66
C ARG A 13 -24.04 5.82 17.97
N ASN A 14 -25.23 5.43 18.45
CA ASN A 14 -25.55 4.03 18.68
C ASN A 14 -25.46 3.21 17.38
N GLU A 15 -25.93 3.75 16.27
CA GLU A 15 -25.88 3.07 14.97
C GLU A 15 -24.43 2.90 14.49
N ILE A 16 -23.58 3.92 14.68
CA ILE A 16 -22.13 3.82 14.42
C ILE A 16 -21.48 2.74 15.29
N GLU A 17 -21.77 2.71 16.59
CA GLU A 17 -21.23 1.70 17.50
C GLU A 17 -21.68 0.29 17.12
N GLN A 18 -22.96 0.11 16.77
CA GLN A 18 -23.50 -1.16 16.29
C GLN A 18 -22.84 -1.60 14.98
N LEU A 19 -22.67 -0.68 14.02
CA LEU A 19 -21.98 -0.96 12.77
C LEU A 19 -20.50 -1.29 12.98
N GLN A 20 -19.84 -0.66 13.96
CA GLN A 20 -18.46 -0.99 14.35
C GLN A 20 -18.37 -2.40 14.94
N LEU A 21 -19.29 -2.78 15.82
CA LEU A 21 -19.37 -4.13 16.40
C LEU A 21 -19.68 -5.19 15.33
N GLN A 22 -20.62 -4.91 14.43
CA GLN A 22 -20.93 -5.78 13.30
C GLN A 22 -19.71 -5.94 12.38
N ARG A 23 -18.96 -4.87 12.11
CA ARG A 23 -17.72 -4.93 11.34
C ARG A 23 -16.69 -5.82 12.02
N LEU A 24 -16.49 -5.68 13.33
CA LEU A 24 -15.56 -6.52 14.09
C LEU A 24 -15.96 -8.01 14.05
N SER A 25 -17.25 -8.32 14.24
CA SER A 25 -17.76 -9.70 14.15
C SER A 25 -17.65 -10.27 12.73
N LEU A 26 -17.92 -9.46 11.70
CA LEU A 26 -17.74 -9.86 10.31
C LEU A 26 -16.26 -10.14 10.02
N MET A 27 -15.34 -9.30 10.50
CA MET A 27 -13.90 -9.51 10.37
C MET A 27 -13.44 -10.79 11.08
N GLU A 28 -13.98 -11.10 12.26
CA GLU A 28 -13.69 -12.35 12.97
C GLU A 28 -14.23 -13.59 12.23
N LYS A 29 -15.42 -13.50 11.61
CA LYS A 29 -15.97 -14.58 10.78
C LYS A 29 -15.22 -14.74 9.46
N LEU A 30 -14.77 -13.63 8.88
CA LEU A 30 -14.02 -13.59 7.62
C LEU A 30 -12.59 -14.14 7.82
N ARG A 31 -12.05 -14.09 9.05
CA ARG A 31 -10.79 -14.72 9.43
C ARG A 31 -10.78 -16.25 9.22
N ASN A 32 -11.94 -16.86 8.98
CA ASN A 32 -12.03 -18.25 8.50
C ASN A 32 -11.86 -18.29 6.97
N ASP A 33 -10.66 -18.63 6.52
CA ASP A 33 -10.28 -19.19 5.20
C ASP A 33 -11.05 -18.72 3.96
N ASN A 34 -11.13 -17.41 3.72
CA ASN A 34 -11.61 -16.90 2.44
C ASN A 34 -10.61 -15.91 1.83
N VAL A 35 -10.65 -15.82 0.50
CA VAL A 35 -9.75 -15.01 -0.33
C VAL A 35 -9.73 -13.54 0.10
N TRP A 36 -10.81 -13.04 0.70
CA TRP A 36 -10.89 -11.66 1.21
C TRP A 36 -9.98 -11.43 2.41
N SER A 37 -9.95 -12.34 3.38
CA SER A 37 -9.06 -12.22 4.54
C SER A 37 -7.60 -12.20 4.09
N VAL A 38 -7.23 -13.11 3.18
CA VAL A 38 -5.88 -13.16 2.62
C VAL A 38 -5.54 -11.87 1.87
N ALA A 39 -6.46 -11.35 1.05
CA ALA A 39 -6.22 -10.10 0.30
C ALA A 39 -6.11 -8.86 1.21
N ILE A 40 -6.91 -8.78 2.27
CA ILE A 40 -6.84 -7.70 3.27
C ILE A 40 -5.50 -7.78 4.03
N GLU A 41 -5.12 -8.97 4.49
CA GLU A 41 -3.88 -9.16 5.23
C GLU A 41 -2.66 -8.88 4.33
N TYR A 42 -2.64 -9.42 3.12
CA TYR A 42 -1.64 -9.09 2.09
C TYR A 42 -1.53 -7.58 1.90
N SER A 43 -2.65 -6.89 1.67
CA SER A 43 -2.64 -5.44 1.46
C SER A 43 -2.11 -4.71 2.69
N SER A 44 -2.48 -5.15 3.90
CA SER A 44 -2.05 -4.53 5.16
C SER A 44 -0.54 -4.62 5.40
N LEU A 45 0.12 -5.70 4.92
CA LEU A 45 1.58 -5.84 5.01
C LEU A 45 2.31 -4.74 4.23
N PHE A 46 1.71 -4.27 3.14
CA PHE A 46 2.31 -3.25 2.27
C PHE A 46 1.77 -1.84 2.53
N GLN A 47 0.95 -1.61 3.56
CA GLN A 47 0.54 -0.25 3.93
C GLN A 47 1.68 0.45 4.69
N CYS A 48 2.34 1.43 4.07
CA CYS A 48 3.40 2.20 4.74
C CYS A 48 2.85 3.30 5.67
N GLY A 49 3.53 3.47 6.80
CA GLY A 49 3.17 4.37 7.92
C GLY A 49 3.73 3.92 9.28
N LYS A 50 4.36 2.74 9.37
CA LYS A 50 5.06 2.27 10.57
C LYS A 50 6.44 1.71 10.23
N PRO A 51 7.51 2.12 10.93
CA PRO A 51 8.82 1.51 10.77
C PRO A 51 8.74 0.03 11.20
N GLU A 52 9.01 -0.89 10.29
CA GLU A 52 8.99 -2.32 10.56
C GLU A 52 10.18 -2.72 11.46
N LEU A 53 9.88 -3.15 12.69
CA LEU A 53 10.79 -3.93 13.54
C LEU A 53 11.07 -5.28 12.85
N ARG A 54 12.28 -5.85 13.00
CA ARG A 54 12.64 -7.16 12.41
C ARG A 54 11.63 -8.30 12.67
N ALA A 55 10.95 -8.28 13.83
CA ALA A 55 9.91 -9.26 14.15
C ALA A 55 8.66 -9.17 13.25
N SER A 56 8.36 -7.99 12.71
CA SER A 56 7.27 -7.80 11.74
C SER A 56 7.60 -8.38 10.36
N GLN A 57 8.86 -8.33 9.94
CA GLN A 57 9.32 -8.93 8.68
C GLN A 57 9.26 -10.45 8.69
N MET A 58 9.63 -11.10 9.80
CA MET A 58 9.49 -12.55 9.94
C MET A 58 8.02 -12.99 9.83
N ARG A 59 7.11 -12.25 10.50
CA ARG A 59 5.67 -12.53 10.39
C ARG A 59 5.13 -12.34 8.99
N ALA A 60 5.54 -11.27 8.30
CA ALA A 60 5.18 -11.01 6.91
C ALA A 60 5.65 -12.15 5.99
N CYS A 61 6.92 -12.57 6.09
CA CYS A 61 7.45 -13.69 5.31
C CYS A 61 6.70 -15.00 5.58
N ASN A 62 6.41 -15.32 6.85
CA ASN A 62 5.67 -16.53 7.20
C ASN A 62 4.25 -16.52 6.63
N PHE A 63 3.55 -15.39 6.74
CA PHE A 63 2.22 -15.22 6.14
C PHE A 63 2.27 -15.41 4.62
N LEU A 64 3.17 -14.71 3.93
CA LEU A 64 3.29 -14.81 2.47
C LEU A 64 3.63 -16.23 2.04
N THR A 65 4.51 -16.93 2.76
CA THR A 65 4.88 -18.32 2.45
C THR A 65 3.72 -19.30 2.69
N ALA A 66 2.86 -19.03 3.67
CA ALA A 66 1.71 -19.89 3.97
C ALA A 66 0.50 -19.62 3.05
N SER A 67 0.36 -18.40 2.52
CA SER A 67 -0.84 -17.95 1.80
C SER A 67 -0.65 -17.74 0.30
N MET A 68 0.59 -17.65 -0.19
CA MET A 68 0.89 -17.38 -1.60
C MET A 68 1.63 -18.56 -2.24
N SER A 69 1.46 -18.69 -3.56
CA SER A 69 2.23 -19.66 -4.34
C SER A 69 3.72 -19.30 -4.35
N PRO A 70 4.65 -20.28 -4.33
CA PRO A 70 6.10 -20.01 -4.40
C PRO A 70 6.52 -19.21 -5.64
N ASP A 71 5.78 -19.34 -6.74
CA ASP A 71 5.96 -18.67 -8.03
C ASP A 71 5.09 -17.42 -8.20
N LEU A 72 4.57 -16.85 -7.11
CA LEU A 72 3.75 -15.63 -7.09
C LEU A 72 4.24 -14.60 -8.12
N ASP A 73 3.39 -14.28 -9.10
CA ASP A 73 3.69 -13.28 -10.10
C ASP A 73 3.59 -11.87 -9.51
N THR A 74 4.68 -11.10 -9.60
CA THR A 74 4.73 -9.68 -9.19
C THR A 74 4.83 -8.72 -10.38
N GLY A 75 4.53 -9.23 -11.59
CA GLY A 75 4.50 -8.54 -12.88
C GLY A 75 5.87 -8.34 -13.55
N ILE A 76 6.97 -8.38 -12.78
CA ILE A 76 8.34 -8.22 -13.30
C ILE A 76 9.23 -9.39 -12.87
N THR A 77 9.03 -9.87 -11.66
CA THR A 77 9.79 -10.97 -11.04
C THR A 77 8.83 -11.90 -10.33
N SER A 78 9.18 -13.18 -10.20
CA SER A 78 8.34 -14.15 -9.49
C SER A 78 8.89 -14.43 -8.09
N GLY A 79 7.99 -14.71 -7.14
CA GLY A 79 8.31 -15.25 -5.83
C GLY A 79 8.39 -14.23 -4.69
N ILE A 80 8.23 -14.76 -3.48
CA ILE A 80 8.10 -14.01 -2.22
C ILE A 80 9.38 -13.22 -1.89
N GLU A 81 10.56 -13.79 -2.15
CA GLU A 81 11.83 -13.12 -1.87
C GLU A 81 11.99 -11.85 -2.73
N ALA A 82 11.65 -11.94 -4.01
CA ALA A 82 11.69 -10.80 -4.93
C ALA A 82 10.71 -9.70 -4.48
N LEU A 83 9.50 -10.08 -4.06
CA LEU A 83 8.51 -9.16 -3.51
C LEU A 83 9.05 -8.43 -2.26
N MET A 84 9.58 -9.16 -1.29
CA MET A 84 10.10 -8.58 -0.03
C MET A 84 11.31 -7.67 -0.27
N LYS A 85 12.19 -8.02 -1.21
CA LYS A 85 13.33 -7.17 -1.59
C LYS A 85 12.88 -5.85 -2.21
N ARG A 86 11.84 -5.88 -3.06
CA ARG A 86 11.24 -4.68 -3.66
C ARG A 86 10.56 -3.83 -2.59
N TRP A 87 9.80 -4.46 -1.69
CA TRP A 87 9.17 -3.75 -0.59
C TRP A 87 10.19 -3.02 0.29
N LYS A 88 11.25 -3.70 0.71
CA LYS A 88 12.35 -3.09 1.48
C LYS A 88 13.00 -1.92 0.74
N THR A 89 13.12 -2.01 -0.59
CA THR A 89 13.67 -0.92 -1.40
C THR A 89 12.70 0.26 -1.44
N PHE A 90 11.41 0.00 -1.62
CA PHE A 90 10.35 1.01 -1.62
C PHE A 90 10.31 1.76 -0.29
N THR A 91 10.24 1.06 0.85
CA THR A 91 10.15 1.70 2.19
C THR A 91 11.39 2.52 2.53
N ARG A 92 12.57 2.12 2.04
CA ARG A 92 13.80 2.90 2.19
C ARG A 92 13.80 4.17 1.33
N LEU A 93 13.29 4.09 0.10
CA LEU A 93 13.24 5.25 -0.79
C LEU A 93 12.15 6.24 -0.38
N PHE A 94 11.02 5.72 0.07
CA PHE A 94 9.82 6.48 0.38
C PHE A 94 9.41 6.26 1.85
N PRO A 95 10.20 6.77 2.82
CA PRO A 95 9.91 6.56 4.25
C PRO A 95 8.58 7.19 4.70
N SER A 96 8.15 8.26 4.01
CA SER A 96 6.84 8.90 4.20
C SER A 96 5.82 8.49 3.13
N GLY A 97 6.20 7.59 2.23
CA GLY A 97 5.28 7.04 1.25
C GLY A 97 4.26 6.17 1.94
N HIS A 98 3.07 6.04 1.36
CA HIS A 98 2.04 5.12 1.86
C HIS A 98 1.32 4.47 0.69
N ILE A 99 0.91 3.24 0.91
CA ILE A 99 0.02 2.51 0.03
C ILE A 99 -1.26 2.32 0.82
N GLN A 100 -2.40 2.58 0.20
CA GLN A 100 -3.70 2.42 0.81
C GLN A 100 -4.54 1.51 -0.08
N LEU A 101 -5.18 0.53 0.56
CA LEU A 101 -6.24 -0.25 -0.06
C LEU A 101 -7.52 0.59 -0.04
N GLU A 102 -8.00 0.98 -1.20
CA GLU A 102 -9.24 1.76 -1.35
C GLU A 102 -10.46 0.85 -1.47
N ASN A 103 -10.32 -0.25 -2.20
CA ASN A 103 -11.42 -1.17 -2.47
C ASN A 103 -10.92 -2.59 -2.73
N LEU A 104 -11.73 -3.58 -2.36
CA LEU A 104 -11.61 -4.95 -2.82
C LEU A 104 -12.91 -5.34 -3.50
N ARG A 105 -12.81 -5.83 -4.73
CA ARG A 105 -13.96 -6.26 -5.51
C ARG A 105 -13.78 -7.71 -5.95
N GLN A 106 -14.81 -8.51 -5.76
CA GLN A 106 -14.82 -9.87 -6.26
C GLN A 106 -15.09 -9.91 -7.77
N LEU A 107 -14.25 -10.66 -8.50
CA LEU A 107 -14.44 -10.96 -9.91
C LEU A 107 -15.07 -12.34 -10.10
N THR A 108 -14.57 -13.34 -9.40
CA THR A 108 -15.05 -14.73 -9.41
C THR A 108 -15.06 -15.29 -7.99
N SER A 109 -15.48 -16.54 -7.79
CA SER A 109 -15.40 -17.21 -6.48
C SER A 109 -14.01 -17.08 -5.84
N ASP A 110 -12.97 -17.15 -6.65
CA ASP A 110 -11.58 -17.30 -6.19
C ASP A 110 -10.67 -16.14 -6.62
N SER A 111 -11.25 -15.07 -7.18
CA SER A 111 -10.49 -13.92 -7.68
C SER A 111 -11.04 -12.60 -7.15
N LEU A 112 -10.13 -11.78 -6.63
CA LEU A 112 -10.39 -10.42 -6.17
C LEU A 112 -9.51 -9.43 -6.93
N VAL A 113 -10.04 -8.23 -7.12
CA VAL A 113 -9.31 -7.05 -7.61
C VAL A 113 -9.19 -6.04 -6.49
N ALA A 114 -7.97 -5.58 -6.23
CA ALA A 114 -7.67 -4.57 -5.23
C ALA A 114 -7.44 -3.22 -5.93
N THR A 115 -8.27 -2.23 -5.60
CA THR A 115 -8.00 -0.84 -5.96
C THR A 115 -7.12 -0.23 -4.88
N THR A 116 -5.97 0.32 -5.27
CA THR A 116 -5.01 0.90 -4.33
C THR A 116 -4.59 2.30 -4.76
N SER A 117 -4.22 3.11 -3.78
CA SER A 117 -3.54 4.38 -4.01
C SER A 117 -2.15 4.36 -3.38
N THR A 118 -1.13 4.70 -4.14
CA THR A 118 0.25 4.85 -3.66
C THR A 118 0.64 6.30 -3.72
N SER A 119 0.92 6.89 -2.57
CA SER A 119 1.32 8.29 -2.41
C SER A 119 2.78 8.37 -2.00
N VAL A 120 3.57 9.15 -2.72
CA VAL A 120 5.02 9.30 -2.48
C VAL A 120 5.48 10.72 -2.74
N THR A 121 6.56 11.13 -2.07
CA THR A 121 7.25 12.39 -2.34
C THR A 121 8.59 12.12 -3.01
N LEU A 122 8.86 12.80 -4.12
CA LEU A 122 10.13 12.72 -4.84
C LEU A 122 11.19 13.58 -4.14
N THR A 123 11.90 13.01 -3.17
CA THR A 123 13.04 13.67 -2.53
C THR A 123 14.27 13.67 -3.44
N GLU A 124 15.27 14.48 -3.11
CA GLU A 124 16.55 14.45 -3.83
C GLU A 124 17.16 13.04 -3.83
N HIS A 125 17.17 12.35 -2.69
CA HIS A 125 17.65 10.98 -2.56
C HIS A 125 16.90 9.99 -3.49
N VAL A 126 15.58 10.11 -3.58
CA VAL A 126 14.76 9.29 -4.49
C VAL A 126 15.16 9.57 -5.94
N LEU A 127 15.25 10.83 -6.33
CA LEU A 127 15.60 11.21 -7.70
C LEU A 127 17.01 10.73 -8.04
N GLN A 128 17.97 10.91 -7.13
CA GLN A 128 19.33 10.38 -7.29
C GLN A 128 19.29 8.87 -7.53
N HIS A 129 18.45 8.14 -6.78
CA HIS A 129 18.28 6.70 -6.95
C HIS A 129 17.61 6.27 -8.26
N LEU A 130 16.56 6.98 -8.70
CA LEU A 130 15.84 6.65 -9.92
C LEU A 130 16.64 6.97 -11.19
N PHE A 131 17.52 7.98 -11.14
CA PHE A 131 18.29 8.44 -12.28
C PHE A 131 19.79 8.08 -12.21
N GLN A 132 20.17 7.07 -11.40
CA GLN A 132 21.58 6.64 -11.23
C GLN A 132 22.28 6.28 -12.54
N HIS A 133 21.55 5.81 -13.55
CA HIS A 133 22.11 5.27 -14.80
C HIS A 133 22.32 6.29 -15.92
N GLY A 134 22.19 7.60 -15.67
CA GLY A 134 22.38 8.60 -16.72
C GLY A 134 23.75 9.30 -16.74
N SER A 135 24.65 8.98 -15.81
CA SER A 135 25.81 9.84 -15.49
C SER A 135 26.85 10.01 -16.60
N ASP A 136 26.76 9.24 -17.69
CA ASP A 136 27.78 9.17 -18.75
C ASP A 136 27.42 9.92 -20.06
N ASP A 137 26.27 10.59 -20.11
CA ASP A 137 25.90 11.36 -21.31
C ASP A 137 26.29 12.83 -21.18
N GLY A 138 26.98 13.35 -22.19
CA GLY A 138 27.68 14.64 -22.21
C GLY A 138 26.90 15.89 -21.76
N LYS A 139 27.58 17.06 -21.73
CA LYS A 139 27.13 18.31 -21.08
C LYS A 139 25.68 18.75 -21.35
N ALA A 140 25.09 18.43 -22.51
CA ALA A 140 23.70 18.75 -22.82
C ALA A 140 22.68 17.90 -22.02
N HIS A 141 22.99 16.62 -21.77
CA HIS A 141 22.15 15.70 -21.00
C HIS A 141 22.19 16.00 -19.50
N SER A 142 23.34 16.42 -18.97
CA SER A 142 23.45 16.84 -17.57
C SER A 142 22.63 18.10 -17.26
N ILE A 143 22.60 19.09 -18.16
CA ILE A 143 21.76 20.30 -18.01
C ILE A 143 20.28 19.96 -18.07
N ARG A 144 19.85 19.10 -19.01
CA ARG A 144 18.46 18.66 -19.11
C ARG A 144 18.04 17.88 -17.86
N ARG A 145 18.89 16.98 -17.36
CA ARG A 145 18.65 16.23 -16.12
C ARG A 145 18.51 17.16 -14.93
N GLY A 146 19.41 18.13 -14.75
CA GLY A 146 19.33 19.10 -13.67
C GLY A 146 18.01 19.88 -13.67
N ARG A 147 17.50 20.22 -14.86
CA ARG A 147 16.21 20.90 -15.02
C ARG A 147 15.00 20.02 -14.71
N VAL A 148 15.08 18.71 -15.01
CA VAL A 148 14.04 17.75 -14.63
C VAL A 148 14.07 17.48 -13.13
N PHE A 149 15.27 17.31 -12.56
CA PHE A 149 15.48 17.16 -11.12
C PHE A 149 14.86 18.30 -10.33
N SER A 150 15.18 19.55 -10.69
CA SER A 150 14.68 20.71 -9.96
C SER A 150 13.15 20.86 -10.05
N ARG A 151 12.53 20.35 -11.12
CA ARG A 151 11.06 20.33 -11.27
C ARG A 151 10.39 19.22 -10.49
N LEU A 152 11.04 18.06 -10.39
CA LEU A 152 10.50 16.88 -9.72
C LEU A 152 10.77 16.87 -8.22
N GLN A 153 11.82 17.55 -7.75
CA GLN A 153 12.19 17.56 -6.34
C GLN A 153 11.06 18.18 -5.50
N GLY A 154 10.65 17.44 -4.47
CA GLY A 154 9.56 17.82 -3.56
C GLY A 154 8.17 17.56 -4.11
N GLN A 155 8.02 17.09 -5.35
CA GLN A 155 6.70 16.77 -5.91
C GLN A 155 6.07 15.59 -5.17
N HIS A 156 4.80 15.74 -4.83
CA HIS A 156 3.98 14.67 -4.28
C HIS A 156 3.19 14.00 -5.40
N ILE A 157 3.32 12.69 -5.52
CA ILE A 157 2.70 11.89 -6.57
C ILE A 157 1.74 10.91 -5.92
N VAL A 158 0.52 10.85 -6.45
CA VAL A 158 -0.47 9.84 -6.11
C VAL A 158 -0.72 8.98 -7.34
N MET A 159 -0.39 7.70 -7.24
CA MET A 159 -0.63 6.69 -8.27
C MET A 159 -1.84 5.85 -7.88
N ARG A 160 -2.74 5.60 -8.82
CA ARG A 160 -3.89 4.71 -8.61
C ARG A 160 -3.69 3.41 -9.37
N GLY A 161 -3.88 2.29 -8.69
CA GLY A 161 -3.81 0.93 -9.24
C GLY A 161 -5.14 0.21 -9.11
N SER A 162 -5.41 -0.72 -10.03
CA SER A 162 -6.55 -1.63 -10.07
C SER A 162 -6.14 -2.95 -10.69
#